data_AF-A0A3B8P406-F1
#
_entry.id   AF-A0A3B8P406-F1
#
_cell.length_a   1.000
_cell.length_b   1.000
_cell.length_c   1.000
_cell.angle_alpha   90.00
_cell.angle_beta   90.00
_cell.angle_gamma   90.00
#
_symmetry.space_group_name_H-M   'P 1'
#
loop_
_entity.id
_entity.type
_entity.pdbx_description
1 polymer ?
#
loop_
_entity_poly.entity_id
_entity_poly.type
_entity_poly.pdbx_seq_one_letter_code
_entity_poly.pdbx_strand_id
1 'polypeptide(L)' 'MSELRCACNHCSCTIDANAAQQGTKAYCCEACASGHRNGEHCRMPDCDCAGAVQPNETSVDNALDETFPASDPISP' A
#
# COMPACT_ATOMS: atom_id res chain seq x y z
N MET A 1 -9.81 -18.25 21.45
CA MET A 1 -8.50 -18.52 20.80
C MET A 1 -8.19 -17.28 19.99
N SER A 2 -7.03 -16.65 20.22
CA SER A 2 -6.67 -15.39 19.56
C SER A 2 -6.15 -15.71 18.18
N GLU A 3 -6.96 -15.47 17.14
CA GLU A 3 -6.51 -15.64 15.76
C GLU A 3 -5.51 -14.53 15.44
N LEU A 4 -4.23 -14.90 15.33
CA LEU A 4 -3.20 -13.96 14.92
C LEU A 4 -3.43 -13.63 13.44
N ARG A 5 -3.35 -12.36 13.08
CA ARG A 5 -3.47 -11.89 11.70
C ARG A 5 -2.15 -11.41 11.16
N CYS A 6 -1.99 -11.49 9.84
CA CYS A 6 -0.86 -10.96 9.12
C CYS A 6 -0.67 -9.47 9.46
N ALA A 7 0.57 -9.05 9.72
CA ALA A 7 0.89 -7.65 10.00
C ALA A 7 0.82 -6.72 8.77
N CYS A 8 0.51 -7.25 7.59
CA CYS A 8 0.30 -6.46 6.38
C CYS A 8 -1.10 -5.83 6.42
N ASN A 9 -1.19 -4.49 6.31
CA ASN A 9 -2.44 -3.74 6.41
C ASN A 9 -3.50 -4.12 5.37
N HIS A 10 -3.07 -4.61 4.21
CA HIS A 10 -3.95 -5.03 3.12
C HIS A 10 -4.13 -6.55 3.04
N CYS A 11 -3.68 -7.28 4.07
CA CYS A 11 -3.77 -8.72 4.13
C CYS A 11 -4.66 -9.15 5.30
N SER A 12 -5.78 -9.78 5.01
CA SER A 12 -6.70 -10.34 6.00
C SER A 12 -6.40 -11.79 6.37
N CYS A 13 -5.26 -12.33 5.93
CA CYS A 13 -4.88 -13.72 6.18
C CYS A 13 -4.64 -13.96 7.68
N THR A 14 -5.26 -15.02 8.20
CA THR A 14 -4.94 -15.57 9.51
C THR A 14 -3.60 -16.30 9.45
N ILE A 15 -2.81 -16.16 10.51
CA ILE A 15 -1.47 -16.73 10.60
C ILE A 15 -1.39 -17.65 11.81
N ASP A 16 -0.81 -18.82 11.59
CA ASP A 16 -0.66 -19.86 12.60
C ASP A 16 0.78 -19.88 13.13
N ALA A 17 1.14 -20.93 13.87
CA ALA A 17 2.51 -21.15 14.36
C ALA A 17 3.59 -21.21 13.24
N ASN A 18 3.18 -21.34 11.98
CA ASN A 18 4.08 -21.31 10.81
C ASN A 18 4.21 -19.92 10.17
N ALA A 19 3.78 -18.85 10.86
CA ALA A 19 3.92 -17.48 10.38
C ALA A 19 5.40 -17.10 10.20
N ALA A 20 5.70 -16.41 9.10
CA ALA A 20 7.01 -15.80 8.89
C ALA A 20 7.17 -14.60 9.82
N GLN A 21 8.16 -14.65 10.73
CA GLN A 21 8.48 -13.52 11.59
C GLN A 21 9.58 -12.68 10.95
N GLN A 22 9.34 -11.37 10.81
CA GLN A 22 10.31 -10.42 10.27
C GLN A 22 10.42 -9.24 11.24
N GLY A 23 11.53 -9.21 11.98
CA GLY A 23 11.73 -8.26 13.08
C GLY A 23 10.74 -8.51 14.22
N THR A 24 9.86 -7.53 14.47
CA THR A 24 8.83 -7.58 15.53
C THR A 24 7.43 -7.91 15.01
N LYS A 25 7.29 -8.17 13.70
CA LYS A 25 6.01 -8.41 13.03
C LYS A 25 5.92 -9.83 12.50
N ALA A 26 4.72 -10.41 12.56
CA ALA A 26 4.42 -11.74 12.03
C ALA A 26 3.58 -11.63 10.75
N TYR A 27 3.92 -12.44 9.75
CA TYR A 27 3.35 -12.40 8.42
C TYR A 27 2.94 -13.80 7.96
N CYS A 28 1.98 -13.87 7.03
CA CYS A 28 1.51 -15.16 6.50
C CYS A 28 2.52 -15.86 5.57
N CYS A 29 3.44 -15.09 4.98
CA CYS A 29 4.50 -15.57 4.09
C CYS A 29 5.67 -14.57 4.00
N GLU A 30 6.77 -14.98 3.37
CA GLU A 30 7.95 -14.14 3.15
C GLU A 30 7.69 -12.95 2.20
N ALA A 31 6.74 -13.06 1.28
CA ALA A 31 6.36 -11.96 0.38
C ALA A 31 5.74 -10.79 1.17
N CYS A 32 4.83 -11.08 2.11
CA CYS A 32 4.28 -10.06 3.01
C CYS A 32 5.34 -9.49 3.97
N ALA A 33 6.25 -10.33 4.46
CA ALA A 33 7.37 -9.90 5.29
C ALA A 33 8.32 -8.95 4.55
N SER A 34 8.52 -9.17 3.25
CA SER A 34 9.33 -8.34 2.36
C SER A 34 8.58 -7.15 1.75
N GLY A 35 7.28 -7.00 2.07
CA GLY A 35 6.44 -5.92 1.58
C GLY A 35 6.12 -5.98 0.08
N HIS A 36 5.97 -7.17 -0.49
CA HIS A 36 5.63 -7.36 -1.92
C HIS A 36 6.58 -6.68 -2.91
N ARG A 37 7.87 -6.54 -2.56
CA ARG A 37 8.90 -5.85 -3.37
C ARG A 37 9.11 -6.40 -4.79
N ASN A 38 8.72 -7.65 -5.05
CA ASN A 38 8.76 -8.29 -6.37
C ASN A 38 7.39 -8.33 -7.07
N GLY A 39 6.32 -7.79 -6.46
CA GLY A 39 4.95 -7.91 -6.95
C GLY A 39 4.33 -9.30 -6.74
N GLU A 40 4.96 -10.16 -5.93
CA GLU A 40 4.46 -11.51 -5.65
C GLU A 40 3.25 -11.46 -4.72
N HIS A 41 2.22 -12.27 -4.97
CA HIS A 41 1.08 -12.42 -4.07
C HIS A 41 1.49 -13.10 -2.76
N CYS A 42 0.64 -12.97 -1.74
CA CYS A 42 0.87 -13.72 -0.50
C CYS A 42 0.56 -15.23 -0.69
N ARG A 43 0.62 -16.00 0.40
CA ARG A 43 0.30 -17.44 0.37
C ARG A 43 -1.07 -17.74 -0.26
N MET A 44 -2.01 -16.81 -0.17
CA MET A 44 -3.30 -16.88 -0.86
C MET A 44 -3.23 -16.12 -2.20
N PRO A 45 -3.49 -16.78 -3.33
CA PRO A 45 -3.56 -16.12 -4.64
C PRO A 45 -4.76 -15.18 -4.78
N ASP A 46 -5.80 -15.36 -3.95
CA ASP A 46 -7.01 -14.51 -3.90
C ASP A 46 -6.82 -13.24 -3.05
N CYS A 47 -5.70 -13.12 -2.35
CA CYS A 47 -5.44 -11.98 -1.48
C CYS A 47 -4.60 -10.92 -2.22
N ASP A 48 -5.26 -9.81 -2.56
CA ASP A 48 -4.72 -8.70 -3.35
C ASP A 48 -3.81 -7.72 -2.56
N CYS A 49 -3.17 -8.21 -1.49
CA CYS A 49 -2.30 -7.39 -0.65
C CYS A 49 -1.04 -6.89 -1.38
N ALA A 50 -0.67 -7.51 -2.51
CA ALA A 50 0.43 -7.06 -3.37
C ALA A 50 0.05 -5.82 -4.21
N GLY A 51 -1.19 -5.74 -4.70
CA GLY A 51 -1.67 -4.62 -5.52
C GLY A 51 -1.95 -3.34 -4.72
N ALA A 52 -2.17 -3.49 -3.41
CA ALA A 52 -2.45 -2.38 -2.51
C ALA A 52 -1.19 -1.69 -1.94
N VAL A 53 0.03 -2.21 -2.19
CA VAL A 53 1.30 -1.52 -1.88
C VAL A 53 1.64 -0.49 -2.97
N GLN A 54 0.65 0.04 -3.67
CA GLN A 54 0.87 1.21 -4.50
C GLN A 54 0.88 2.45 -3.59
N PRO A 55 1.85 3.36 -3.74
CA PRO A 55 1.84 4.62 -3.02
C PRO A 55 0.51 5.29 -3.32
N ASN A 56 -0.22 5.61 -2.26
CA ASN A 56 -1.46 6.35 -2.32
C ASN A 56 -1.17 7.75 -2.87
N GLU A 57 -1.10 7.88 -4.20
CA GLU A 57 -1.09 9.12 -4.97
C GLU A 57 -2.47 9.82 -4.84
N THR A 58 -2.90 10.14 -3.61
CA THR A 58 -4.15 10.88 -3.35
C THR A 58 -3.86 12.28 -2.78
N SER A 59 -2.60 12.71 -2.82
CA SER A 59 -2.21 14.06 -2.38
C SER A 59 -1.93 15.03 -3.54
N VAL A 60 -2.22 14.66 -4.79
CA VAL A 60 -1.95 15.47 -6.00
C VAL A 60 -3.18 16.20 -6.57
N ASP A 61 -4.26 16.33 -5.81
CA ASP A 61 -5.49 16.98 -6.30
C ASP A 61 -5.97 18.09 -5.35
N ASN A 62 -5.08 19.02 -4.97
CA ASN A 62 -5.51 20.33 -4.45
C ASN A 62 -4.41 21.42 -4.51
N ALA A 63 -3.90 21.74 -5.69
CA ALA A 63 -3.13 22.97 -5.91
C ALA A 63 -3.48 23.61 -7.27
N LEU A 64 -4.73 23.44 -7.70
CA LEU A 64 -5.32 24.05 -8.90
C LEU A 64 -6.30 25.18 -8.53
N ASP A 65 -6.18 25.75 -7.34
CA ASP A 65 -7.00 26.86 -6.87
C ASP A 65 -6.06 28.04 -6.55
N GLU A 66 -5.84 28.91 -7.54
CA GLU A 66 -5.64 30.36 -7.37
C GLU A 66 -5.46 31.01 -8.77
N THR A 67 -6.57 31.01 -9.48
CA THR A 67 -7.06 32.07 -10.37
C THR A 67 -6.28 33.39 -10.32
N PHE A 68 -5.42 33.66 -11.30
CA PHE A 68 -5.25 35.03 -11.82
C PHE A 68 -5.23 34.99 -13.35
N PRO A 69 -6.36 35.28 -14.01
CA PRO A 69 -6.39 35.49 -15.45
C PRO A 69 -5.64 36.80 -15.70
N ALA A 70 -4.42 36.71 -16.22
CA ALA A 70 -3.78 37.87 -16.82
C ALA A 70 -4.56 38.22 -18.09
N SER A 71 -5.63 38.99 -17.92
CA SER A 71 -6.37 39.63 -19.00
C SER A 71 -5.44 40.60 -19.74
N ASP A 72 -5.04 40.14 -20.92
CA ASP A 72 -4.73 40.87 -22.15
C ASP A 72 -3.40 41.64 -22.33
N PRO A 73 -2.86 41.63 -23.58
CA PRO A 73 -1.58 42.21 -24.00
C PRO A 73 -1.72 43.66 -24.49
N ILE A 74 -0.58 44.35 -24.74
CA ILE A 74 -0.21 45.18 -25.92
C ILE A 74 0.95 46.14 -25.53
N SER A 75 1.95 46.17 -26.40
CA SER A 75 3.23 46.91 -26.37
C SER A 75 3.14 48.43 -26.55
N PRO A 76 4.11 49.21 -26.03
CA PRO A 76 4.60 50.43 -26.66
C PRO A 76 5.78 50.17 -27.62
#